data_AF-A0A918KZ44-F1
#
_entry.id   AF-A0A918KZ44-F1
#
_cell.length_a   1.000
_cell.length_b   1.000
_cell.length_c   1.000
_cell.angle_alpha   90.00
_cell.angle_beta   90.00
_cell.angle_gamma   90.00
#
_symmetry.space_group_name_H-M   'P 1'
#
loop_
_entity.id
_entity.type
_entity.pdbx_description
1 polymer ?
#
loop_
_entity_poly.entity_id
_entity_poly.type
_entity_poly.pdbx_seq_one_letter_code
_entity_poly.pdbx_strand_id
1 'polypeptide(L)'
;MRHLFAALDLAKNKLYGHIKPIKKRTQFLEFCRYLRTLCPPEVRIAIVCDNFHPHLTAKKCQRVGTWATANNVEIAYTPTNSSWLNRIEAQFTALRYFALDGTDHASTRNRAA
;
A
#
# COMPACT_ATOMS: atom_id res chain seq x y z
N MET A 1 2.29 10.00 14.73
CA MET A 1 2.20 10.06 13.26
C MET A 1 1.36 8.88 12.77
N ARG A 2 0.43 9.06 11.82
CA ARG A 2 -0.35 7.97 11.21
C ARG A 2 0.23 7.64 9.83
N HIS A 3 0.07 6.39 9.38
CA HIS A 3 0.62 5.92 8.11
C HIS A 3 -0.49 5.39 7.20
N LEU A 4 -0.43 5.75 5.93
CA LEU A 4 -1.34 5.23 4.91
C LEU A 4 -0.68 4.05 4.19
N PHE A 5 -1.37 2.90 4.16
CA PHE A 5 -1.14 1.88 3.14
C PHE A 5 -2.18 2.09 2.05
N ALA A 6 -1.75 2.16 0.80
CA ALA A 6 -2.64 2.36 -0.32
C ALA A 6 -2.25 1.51 -1.53
N ALA A 7 -3.24 1.19 -2.35
CA ALA A 7 -3.09 0.43 -3.58
C ALA A 7 -3.97 1.05 -4.67
N LEU A 8 -3.48 1.01 -5.90
CA LEU A 8 -4.21 1.38 -7.10
C LEU A 8 -4.52 0.13 -7.89
N ASP A 9 -5.80 -0.19 -8.04
CA ASP A 9 -6.28 -1.22 -8.96
C ASP A 9 -6.30 -0.62 -10.37
N LEU A 10 -5.41 -1.12 -11.23
CA LEU A 10 -5.24 -0.63 -12.60
C LEU A 10 -6.39 -1.04 -13.53
N ALA A 11 -7.05 -2.16 -13.25
CA ALA A 11 -8.16 -2.62 -14.09
C ALA A 11 -9.43 -1.82 -13.82
N LYS A 12 -9.67 -1.48 -12.54
CA LYS A 12 -10.85 -0.71 -12.11
C LYS A 12 -10.60 0.80 -12.00
N ASN A 13 -9.35 1.23 -12.18
CA ASN A 13 -8.88 2.60 -11.92
C ASN A 13 -9.33 3.12 -10.54
N LYS A 14 -9.16 2.29 -9.49
CA LYS A 14 -9.68 2.57 -8.15
C LYS A 14 -8.59 2.53 -7.08
N LEU A 15 -8.59 3.53 -6.21
CA LEU A 15 -7.70 3.61 -5.06
C LEU A 15 -8.34 2.95 -3.83
N TYR A 16 -7.55 2.18 -3.10
CA TYR A 16 -7.90 1.63 -1.79
C TYR A 16 -6.87 2.08 -0.77
N GLY A 17 -7.28 2.38 0.47
CA GLY A 17 -6.36 2.89 1.47
C GLY A 17 -6.79 2.58 2.90
N HIS A 18 -5.85 2.14 3.73
CA HIS A 18 -6.04 1.93 5.17
C HIS A 18 -5.06 2.79 5.96
N ILE A 19 -5.59 3.58 6.91
CA ILE A 19 -4.78 4.33 7.87
C ILE A 19 -4.42 3.41 9.04
N LYS A 20 -3.12 3.32 9.36
CA LYS A 20 -2.58 2.49 10.43
C LYS A 20 -1.71 3.34 11.37
N PRO A 21 -1.67 3.01 12.68
CA PRO A 21 -0.83 3.73 13.64
C PRO A 21 0.66 3.46 13.44
N ILE A 22 1.03 2.33 12.81
CA ILE A 22 2.41 1.93 12.54
C ILE A 22 2.55 1.31 11.13
N LYS A 23 3.72 1.48 10.50
CA LYS A 23 4.04 0.94 9.17
C LYS A 23 4.97 -0.28 9.26
N LYS A 24 4.50 -1.38 9.85
CA LYS A 24 5.26 -2.65 9.93
C LYS A 24 4.69 -3.72 8.98
N ARG A 25 5.45 -4.81 8.82
CA ARG A 25 5.11 -5.95 7.96
C ARG A 25 3.76 -6.59 8.29
N THR A 26 3.38 -6.62 9.57
CA THR A 26 2.07 -7.14 9.98
C THR A 26 0.94 -6.31 9.38
N GLN A 27 1.01 -4.98 9.49
CA GLN A 27 0.01 -4.07 8.94
C GLN A 27 0.00 -4.10 7.41
N PHE A 28 1.17 -4.27 6.78
CA PHE A 28 1.27 -4.50 5.34
C PHE A 28 0.53 -5.79 4.95
N LEU A 29 0.77 -6.90 5.64
CA LEU A 29 0.13 -8.18 5.33
C LEU A 29 -1.39 -8.14 5.57
N GLU A 30 -1.85 -7.44 6.61
CA GLU A 30 -3.27 -7.16 6.82
C GLU A 30 -3.89 -6.44 5.63
N PHE A 31 -3.18 -5.44 5.08
CA PHE A 31 -3.64 -4.72 3.90
C PHE A 31 -3.65 -5.61 2.65
N CYS A 32 -2.62 -6.42 2.41
CA CYS A 32 -2.61 -7.36 1.29
C CYS A 32 -3.74 -8.40 1.37
N ARG A 33 -4.06 -8.89 2.58
CA ARG A 33 -5.20 -9.78 2.81
C ARG A 33 -6.52 -9.11 2.44
N TYR A 34 -6.70 -7.86 2.84
CA TYR A 34 -7.85 -7.08 2.39
C TYR A 34 -7.91 -6.96 0.86
N LEU A 35 -6.80 -6.59 0.21
CA LEU A 35 -6.77 -6.51 -1.27
C LEU A 35 -7.14 -7.85 -1.92
N ARG A 36 -6.68 -8.97 -1.37
CA ARG A 36 -7.03 -10.30 -1.86
C ARG A 36 -8.53 -10.56 -1.82
N THR A 37 -9.25 -10.08 -0.81
CA THR A 37 -10.71 -10.24 -0.73
C THR A 37 -11.49 -9.46 -1.80
N LEU A 38 -10.85 -8.51 -2.49
CA LEU A 38 -11.49 -7.71 -3.54
C LEU A 38 -11.50 -8.39 -4.93
N CYS A 39 -10.87 -9.56 -5.03
CA CYS A 39 -10.72 -10.33 -6.26
C CYS A 39 -11.18 -11.78 -6.03
N PRO A 40 -11.76 -12.46 -7.03
CA PRO A 40 -12.07 -13.89 -6.92
C PRO A 40 -10.82 -14.73 -6.59
N PRO A 41 -10.90 -15.77 -5.75
CA PRO A 41 -9.77 -16.63 -5.34
C PRO A 41 -8.96 -17.25 -6.49
N GLU A 42 -9.61 -17.50 -7.62
CA GLU A 42 -9.06 -18.17 -8.80
C GLU A 42 -8.24 -17.21 -9.66
N VAL A 43 -8.53 -15.90 -9.57
CA VAL A 43 -7.81 -14.87 -10.30
C VAL A 43 -6.51 -14.56 -9.60
N ARG A 44 -5.39 -14.76 -10.32
CA ARG A 44 -4.06 -14.37 -9.83
C ARG A 44 -3.96 -12.85 -9.78
N ILE A 45 -3.48 -12.31 -8.67
CA ILE A 45 -3.20 -10.88 -8.53
C ILE A 45 -1.70 -10.63 -8.38
N ALA A 46 -1.20 -9.61 -9.08
CA ALA A 46 0.17 -9.12 -8.92
C ALA A 46 0.15 -7.81 -8.16
N ILE A 47 0.85 -7.76 -7.03
CA ILE A 47 1.03 -6.56 -6.21
C ILE A 47 2.44 -6.05 -6.46
N VAL A 48 2.54 -4.90 -7.11
CA VAL A 48 3.83 -4.20 -7.33
C VAL A 48 4.05 -3.23 -6.18
N CYS A 49 5.17 -3.40 -5.48
CA CYS A 49 5.57 -2.58 -4.34
C CYS A 49 6.90 -1.87 -4.60
N ASP A 50 7.15 -0.78 -3.89
CA ASP A 50 8.51 -0.29 -3.71
C ASP A 50 9.36 -1.28 -2.89
N ASN A 51 10.67 -1.08 -2.84
CA ASN A 51 11.60 -1.95 -2.11
C ASN A 51 11.64 -1.70 -0.58
N PHE A 52 10.58 -1.10 -0.01
CA PHE A 52 10.51 -0.80 1.41
C PHE A 52 10.53 -2.08 2.27
N HIS A 53 11.37 -2.10 3.31
CA HIS A 53 11.70 -3.30 4.10
C HIS A 53 10.49 -4.15 4.57
N PRO A 54 9.39 -3.56 5.07
CA PRO A 54 8.17 -4.29 5.41
C PRO A 54 7.55 -5.09 4.26
N HIS A 55 7.69 -4.66 3.01
CA HIS A 55 7.17 -5.36 1.83
C HIS A 55 8.00 -6.59 1.49
N LEU A 56 9.32 -6.54 1.74
CA LEU A 56 10.26 -7.54 1.26
C LEU A 56 10.09 -8.91 1.91
N THR A 57 9.90 -9.94 1.10
CA THR A 57 10.18 -11.32 1.53
C THR A 57 11.68 -11.49 1.69
N ALA A 58 12.15 -11.64 2.92
CA ALA A 58 13.57 -11.77 3.24
C ALA A 58 13.84 -13.11 3.93
N LYS A 59 15.09 -13.60 3.88
CA LYS A 59 15.50 -14.83 4.59
C LYS A 59 15.09 -14.82 6.08
N LYS A 60 15.18 -13.66 6.74
CA LYS A 60 14.83 -13.48 8.15
C LYS A 60 13.33 -13.53 8.44
N CYS A 61 12.47 -13.30 7.44
CA CYS A 61 11.03 -13.36 7.62
C CYS A 61 10.33 -13.56 6.26
N GLN A 62 9.81 -14.77 6.06
CA GLN A 62 9.18 -15.21 4.81
C GLN A 62 7.66 -15.00 4.77
N ARG A 63 7.05 -14.49 5.86
CA ARG A 63 5.59 -14.41 6.06
C ARG A 63 4.82 -13.82 4.88
N VAL A 64 5.39 -12.80 4.23
CA VAL A 64 4.78 -12.14 3.06
C VAL A 64 4.77 -13.07 1.85
N GLY A 65 5.92 -13.66 1.51
CA GLY A 65 6.05 -14.62 0.41
C GLY A 65 5.22 -15.88 0.62
N THR A 66 5.28 -16.49 1.82
CA THR A 66 4.48 -17.69 2.15
C THR A 66 2.98 -17.42 1.99
N TRP A 67 2.50 -16.27 2.48
CA TRP A 67 1.11 -15.88 2.29
C TRP A 67 0.79 -15.67 0.81
N ALA A 68 1.66 -14.99 0.05
CA ALA A 68 1.42 -14.70 -1.35
C ALA A 68 1.27 -15.98 -2.18
N THR A 69 2.20 -16.92 -2.04
CA THR A 69 2.15 -18.24 -2.69
C THR A 69 0.88 -19.00 -2.34
N ALA A 70 0.47 -19.01 -1.07
CA ALA A 70 -0.74 -19.71 -0.63
C ALA A 70 -2.05 -19.06 -1.10
N ASN A 71 -2.03 -17.82 -1.60
CA ASN A 71 -3.24 -17.04 -1.91
C ASN A 71 -3.34 -16.65 -3.40
N ASN A 72 -2.58 -17.30 -4.28
CA ASN A 72 -2.52 -16.96 -5.71
C ASN A 72 -2.15 -15.48 -5.94
N VAL A 73 -1.18 -15.00 -5.16
CA VAL A 73 -0.65 -13.63 -5.22
C VAL A 73 0.81 -13.67 -5.63
N GLU A 74 1.17 -12.80 -6.55
CA GLU A 74 2.56 -12.45 -6.83
C GLU A 74 2.89 -11.10 -6.20
N ILE A 75 4.07 -10.99 -5.57
CA ILE A 75 4.59 -9.71 -5.09
C ILE A 75 5.86 -9.40 -5.86
N ALA A 76 5.80 -8.33 -6.64
CA ALA A 76 6.93 -7.80 -7.41
C ALA A 76 7.42 -6.50 -6.76
N TYR A 77 8.73 -6.24 -6.88
CA TYR A 77 9.35 -5.05 -6.30
C TYR A 77 9.97 -4.20 -7.40
N THR A 78 9.79 -2.90 -7.34
CA THR A 78 10.52 -1.98 -8.22
C THR A 78 12.02 -2.01 -7.89
N PRO A 79 12.91 -1.77 -8.87
CA PRO A 79 14.33 -1.58 -8.59
C PRO A 79 14.56 -0.42 -7.61
N THR A 80 15.69 -0.47 -6.91
CA THR A 80 16.12 0.60 -6.02
C THR A 80 16.24 1.92 -6.79
N ASN A 81 15.75 3.01 -6.20
CA ASN A 81 15.71 4.35 -6.79
C ASN A 81 14.84 4.49 -8.05
N SER A 82 13.91 3.55 -8.29
CA SER A 82 12.98 3.61 -9.42
C SER A 82 11.55 3.91 -8.99
N SER A 83 11.38 4.94 -8.17
CA SER A 83 10.06 5.32 -7.62
C SER A 83 9.08 5.72 -8.73
N TRP A 84 9.58 6.28 -9.85
CA TRP A 84 8.81 6.60 -11.06
C TRP A 84 8.11 5.39 -11.71
N LEU A 85 8.56 4.16 -11.46
CA LEU A 85 7.88 2.94 -11.92
C LEU A 85 6.67 2.59 -11.05
N ASN A 86 6.59 3.13 -9.84
CA ASN A 86 5.48 2.90 -8.93
C ASN A 86 4.32 3.85 -9.27
N ARG A 87 3.43 3.41 -10.16
CA ARG A 87 2.33 4.23 -10.74
C ARG A 87 1.42 4.91 -9.72
N ILE A 88 1.34 4.37 -8.49
CA ILE A 88 0.56 5.00 -7.42
C ILE A 88 1.19 6.31 -6.91
N GLU A 89 2.50 6.50 -7.06
CA GLU A 89 3.20 7.71 -6.62
C GLU A 89 2.69 8.94 -7.36
N ALA A 90 2.42 8.84 -8.67
CA ALA A 90 1.84 9.94 -9.44
C ALA A 90 0.47 10.40 -8.87
N GLN A 91 -0.35 9.46 -8.39
CA GLN A 91 -1.65 9.77 -7.79
C GLN A 91 -1.49 10.49 -6.45
N PHE A 92 -0.54 10.04 -5.61
CA PHE A 92 -0.26 10.67 -4.33
C PHE A 92 0.46 12.01 -4.47
N THR A 93 1.30 12.19 -5.48
CA THR A 93 1.92 13.49 -5.79
C THR A 93 0.85 14.52 -6.12
N ALA A 94 -0.11 14.16 -6.99
CA ALA A 94 -1.24 15.04 -7.28
C ALA A 94 -2.08 15.32 -6.02
N LEU A 95 -2.44 14.28 -5.26
CA LEU A 95 -3.22 14.46 -4.02
C LEU A 95 -2.49 15.35 -3.01
N ARG A 96 -1.18 15.16 -2.84
CA ARG A 96 -0.39 15.97 -1.92
C ARG A 96 -0.38 17.43 -2.36
N TYR A 97 -0.05 17.68 -3.62
CA TYR A 97 0.04 19.03 -4.16
C TYR A 97 -1.30 19.79 -4.07
N PHE A 98 -2.41 19.12 -4.40
CA PHE A 98 -3.72 19.79 -4.46
C PHE A 98 -4.47 19.84 -3.13
N ALA A 99 -4.25 18.87 -2.24
CA ALA A 99 -5.11 18.70 -1.06
C ALA A 99 -4.36 18.74 0.29
N LEU A 100 -3.04 18.56 0.31
CA LEU A 100 -2.27 18.48 1.57
C LEU A 100 -1.22 19.59 1.71
N ASP A 101 -0.63 20.03 0.60
CA ASP A 101 0.25 21.19 0.59
C ASP A 101 -0.61 22.45 0.86
N GLY A 102 -0.36 23.09 1.99
CA GLY A 102 -1.14 24.24 2.48
C GLY A 102 -2.06 23.95 3.68
N THR A 103 -2.26 22.68 4.06
CA THR A 103 -3.08 22.30 5.23
C THR A 103 -2.21 21.81 6.39
N ASP A 104 -1.21 22.59 6.80
CA ASP A 104 -0.53 22.34 8.08
C ASP A 104 -1.28 23.07 9.20
N HIS A 105 -2.37 22.46 9.66
CA HIS A 105 -3.04 22.91 10.88
C HIS A 105 -2.58 22.04 12.03
N ALA A 106 -1.70 22.57 12.87
CA ALA A 106 -1.15 21.92 14.06
C ALA A 106 -2.18 21.64 15.19
N SER A 107 -3.49 21.63 14.91
CA SER A 107 -4.49 21.30 15.93
C SER A 107 -5.67 20.51 15.36
N THR A 108 -5.76 19.24 15.75
CA THR A 108 -7.02 18.50 15.75
C THR A 108 -7.81 18.93 16.98
N ARG A 109 -8.38 20.13 16.97
CA ARG A 109 -9.37 20.53 18.00
C ARG A 109 -10.72 20.71 17.33
N ASN A 110 -11.56 19.70 17.52
CA ASN A 110 -13.02 19.67 17.44
C ASN A 110 -13.70 20.65 16.48
N ARG A 111 -14.24 20.11 15.38
CA ARG A 111 -15.47 20.66 14.77
C ARG A 111 -16.45 19.51 14.57
N ALA A 112 -17.26 19.29 15.59
CA ALA A 112 -18.55 18.63 15.48
C ALA A 112 -19.62 19.71 15.69
N ALA A 113 -20.58 19.73 14.76
CA ALA A 113 -21.76 20.59 14.65
C ALA A 113 -21.51 22.07 14.33
#